data_AF-A0A9D4S312-F1
#
_entry.id   AF-A0A9D4S312-F1
#
_cell.length_a   1.000
_cell.length_b   1.000
_cell.length_c   1.000
_cell.angle_alpha   90.00
_cell.angle_beta   90.00
_cell.angle_gamma   90.00
#
_symmetry.space_group_name_H-M   'P 1'
#
loop_
_entity.id
_entity.type
_entity.pdbx_description
1 polymer ?
#
loop_
_entity_poly.entity_id
_entity_poly.type
_entity_poly.pdbx_seq_one_letter_code
_entity_poly.pdbx_strand_id
1 'polypeptide(L)' 'MQDYNYLAEGIFEITIEFSCCHFPNASSLPDYWVENKDALVNYLLLAHMGKTWRPL' A
#
# COMPACT_ATOMS: atom_id res chain seq x y z
N MET A 1 -5.37 4.42 -11.25
CA MET A 1 -4.22 3.78 -11.92
C MET A 1 -4.23 2.27 -11.68
N GLN A 2 -4.60 1.83 -10.47
CA GLN A 2 -4.94 0.46 -10.06
C GLN A 2 -5.31 -0.51 -11.19
N ASP A 3 -6.38 -0.23 -11.94
CA ASP A 3 -6.87 -1.14 -12.99
C ASP A 3 -5.84 -1.38 -14.11
N TYR A 4 -5.07 -0.37 -14.47
CA TYR A 4 -4.02 -0.48 -15.49
C TYR A 4 -2.90 -1.41 -15.01
N ASN A 5 -2.41 -1.22 -13.79
CA ASN A 5 -1.30 -2.01 -13.24
C ASN A 5 -1.67 -3.49 -13.12
N TYR A 6 -2.93 -3.79 -12.79
CA TYR A 6 -3.43 -5.16 -12.76
C TYR A 6 -3.53 -5.78 -14.16
N LEU A 7 -4.14 -5.07 -15.11
CA LEU A 7 -4.45 -5.62 -16.43
C LEU A 7 -3.24 -5.65 -17.38
N ALA A 8 -2.39 -4.63 -17.35
CA ALA A 8 -1.27 -4.48 -18.27
C ALA A 8 0.01 -5.15 -17.76
N GLU A 9 0.31 -4.99 -16.47
CA GLU A 9 1.62 -5.38 -15.89
C GLU A 9 1.52 -6.57 -14.91
N GLY A 10 0.29 -7.03 -14.58
CA GLY A 10 0.08 -8.12 -13.62
C GLY A 10 0.47 -7.75 -12.18
N ILE A 11 0.54 -6.46 -11.88
CA ILE A 11 0.88 -5.94 -10.55
C ILE A 11 -0.40 -5.77 -9.74
N PHE A 12 -0.43 -6.34 -8.53
CA PHE A 12 -1.57 -6.24 -7.62
C PHE A 12 -1.49 -4.94 -6.82
N GLU A 13 -1.96 -3.86 -7.43
CA GLU A 13 -2.10 -2.56 -6.75
C GLU A 13 -3.46 -2.44 -6.06
N ILE A 14 -3.51 -1.70 -4.93
CA ILE A 14 -4.75 -1.24 -4.30
C ILE A 14 -4.69 0.27 -4.06
N THR A 15 -5.86 0.90 -3.97
CA THR A 15 -6.00 2.31 -3.57
C THR A 15 -6.31 2.39 -2.08
N ILE A 16 -5.53 3.17 -1.33
CA ILE A 16 -5.69 3.37 0.11
C ILE A 16 -6.04 4.83 0.37
N GLU A 17 -7.15 5.06 1.07
CA GLU A 17 -7.54 6.37 1.57
C GLU A 17 -7.10 6.50 3.04
N PHE A 18 -6.02 7.24 3.29
CA PHE A 18 -5.40 7.36 4.61
C PHE A 18 -6.15 8.26 5.59
N SER A 19 -6.80 9.30 5.08
CA SER A 19 -7.44 10.33 5.92
C SER A 19 -8.67 10.90 5.24
N CYS A 20 -9.68 11.25 6.03
CA CYS A 20 -10.87 11.95 5.53
C CYS A 20 -10.54 13.38 5.06
N CYS A 21 -9.53 14.00 5.66
CA CYS A 21 -9.06 15.33 5.26
C CYS A 21 -7.98 15.18 4.18
N HIS A 22 -8.20 15.78 3.01
CA HIS A 22 -7.23 15.75 1.91
C HIS A 22 -5.94 16.54 2.22
N PHE A 23 -6.03 17.59 3.04
CA PHE A 23 -4.91 18.48 3.36
C PHE A 23 -4.85 18.79 4.86
N PRO A 24 -4.42 17.82 5.69
CA PRO A 24 -4.30 18.02 7.12
C PRO A 24 -3.17 19.00 7.47
N ASN A 25 -3.16 19.51 8.70
CA ASN A 25 -2.08 20.36 9.19
C ASN A 25 -0.78 19.54 9.31
N ALA A 26 0.37 20.18 9.09
CA ALA A 26 1.68 19.56 9.27
C ALA A 26 1.87 18.98 10.70
N SER A 27 1.22 19.58 11.70
CA SER A 27 1.28 19.11 13.09
C SER A 27 0.66 17.73 13.31
N SER A 28 -0.30 17.30 12.49
CA SER A 28 -0.96 15.98 12.62
C SER A 28 -0.30 14.86 11.81
N LEU A 29 0.71 15.18 10.98
CA LEU A 29 1.43 14.17 10.19
C LEU A 29 2.14 13.09 11.03
N PRO A 30 2.76 13.41 12.18
CA PRO A 30 3.37 12.39 13.02
C PRO A 30 2.36 11.37 13.54
N ASP A 31 1.15 11.80 13.87
CA ASP A 31 0.09 10.93 14.37
C ASP A 31 -0.40 9.98 13.28
N TYR A 32 -0.67 10.49 12.07
CA TYR A 32 -1.01 9.65 10.91
C TYR A 32 0.08 8.62 10.60
N TRP A 33 1.35 8.98 10.74
CA TRP A 33 2.43 8.02 10.57
C TRP A 33 2.34 6.90 11.61
N VAL A 34 2.19 7.23 12.88
CA VAL A 34 2.11 6.22 13.96
C VAL A 34 0.90 5.31 13.78
N GLU A 35 -0.26 5.86 13.43
CA GLU A 35 -1.49 5.11 13.22
C GLU A 35 -1.40 4.10 12.06
N ASN A 36 -0.65 4.44 11.00
CA ASN A 36 -0.65 3.66 9.77
C ASN A 36 0.62 2.82 9.55
N LYS A 37 1.68 3.08 10.30
CA LYS A 37 2.99 2.44 10.11
C LYS A 37 2.90 0.92 10.09
N ASP A 38 2.21 0.33 11.05
CA ASP A 38 2.14 -1.13 11.16
C ASP A 38 1.32 -1.74 10.02
N ALA A 39 0.23 -1.09 9.60
CA ALA A 39 -0.57 -1.52 8.45
C ALA A 39 0.25 -1.49 7.15
N LEU A 40 1.05 -0.44 6.94
CA LEU A 40 1.92 -0.29 5.79
C LEU A 40 3.02 -1.36 5.74
N VAL A 41 3.68 -1.60 6.87
CA VAL A 41 4.71 -2.66 6.97
C VAL A 41 4.10 -4.03 6.70
N ASN A 42 2.94 -4.32 7.29
CA ASN A 42 2.25 -5.59 7.06
C ASN A 42 1.80 -5.75 5.60
N TYR A 43 1.35 -4.68 4.95
CA TYR A 43 0.98 -4.71 3.53
C TYR A 43 2.18 -5.05 2.64
N LEU A 44 3.37 -4.48 2.91
CA LEU A 44 4.60 -4.82 2.18
C LEU A 44 4.97 -6.30 2.34
N LEU A 45 4.75 -6.88 3.53
CA LEU A 45 5.02 -8.29 3.78
C LEU A 45 4.11 -9.23 2.96
N LEU A 46 2.92 -8.78 2.54
CA LEU A 46 2.03 -9.57 1.68
C LEU A 46 2.68 -9.90 0.33
N ALA A 47 3.67 -9.13 -0.13
CA ALA A 47 4.41 -9.41 -1.37
C ALA A 47 5.14 -10.77 -1.34
N HIS A 48 5.37 -11.34 -0.16
CA HIS A 48 5.99 -12.65 0.01
C HIS A 48 4.98 -13.80 0.19
N MET A 49 3.68 -13.51 0.15
CA MET A 49 2.65 -14.53 0.21
C MET A 49 2.47 -15.22 -1.15
N GLY A 50 1.93 -16.45 -1.12
CA GLY A 50 1.66 -17.22 -2.33
C GLY A 50 2.87 -18.05 -2.79
N LYS A 51 3.05 -18.17 -4.10
CA LYS A 51 4.15 -18.95 -4.69
C LYS A 51 4.89 -18.09 -5.72
N THR A 52 6.20 -17.97 -5.56
CA THR A 52 7.06 -17.36 -6.58
C THR A 52 7.43 -18.42 -7.61
N TRP A 53 7.30 -18.10 -8.88
CA TRP A 53 7.80 -18.96 -9.94
C TRP A 53 9.30 -18.72 -10.14
N ARG A 54 10.12 -19.76 -10.04
CA ARG A 54 11.50 -19.76 -10.54
C ARG A 54 11.57 -20.71 -11.74
N PRO A 55 12.03 -20.26 -12.92
CA PRO A 55 12.43 -21.19 -13.97
C PRO A 55 13.66 -21.97 -13.47
N LEU A 56 13.62 -23.29 -13.62
CA LEU A 56 14.83 -24.14 -13.62
C LEU A 56 15.55 -24.00 -14.97
#